data_AF-A0A1V4I089-F1
#
_entry.id   AF-A0A1V4I089-F1
#
_cell.length_a   1.000
_cell.length_b   1.000
_cell.length_c   1.000
_cell.angle_alpha   90.00
_cell.angle_beta   90.00
_cell.angle_gamma   90.00
#
_symmetry.space_group_name_H-M   'P 1'
#
loop_
_entity.id
_entity.type
_entity.pdbx_description
1 polymer ?
#
loop_
_entity_poly.entity_id
_entity_poly.type
_entity_poly.pdbx_seq_one_letter_code
_entity_poly.pdbx_strand_id
1 'polypeptide(L)'
;MLVPKEFDHVVQCFYQGSSAEVSSMEEWVALALGYSNKQDQAIVKRFLQELLAQNLTDAELGRIWNDAGADYFFDNIRGVLTLIRDAID
;
A
#
# COMPACT_ATOMS: atom_id res chain seq x y z
N MET A 1 0.65 9.61 13.51
CA MET A 1 -0.55 9.20 12.74
C MET A 1 -0.84 7.75 13.09
N LEU A 2 -2.11 7.38 13.26
CA LEU A 2 -2.48 5.98 13.48
C LEU A 2 -2.58 5.29 12.11
N VAL A 3 -1.85 4.20 11.92
CA VAL A 3 -1.98 3.37 10.72
C VAL A 3 -3.17 2.43 10.90
N PRO A 4 -4.15 2.41 9.98
CA PRO A 4 -5.29 1.51 10.07
C PRO A 4 -4.88 0.07 9.75
N LYS A 5 -5.49 -0.92 10.43
CA LYS A 5 -5.17 -2.34 10.24
C LYS A 5 -5.48 -2.82 8.82
N GLU A 6 -6.44 -2.19 8.18
CA GLU A 6 -6.83 -2.43 6.80
C GLU A 6 -5.68 -2.10 5.84
N PHE A 7 -4.84 -1.11 6.18
CA PHE A 7 -3.62 -0.83 5.41
C PHE A 7 -2.58 -1.92 5.61
N ASP A 8 -2.38 -2.41 6.84
CA ASP A 8 -1.46 -3.52 7.12
C ASP A 8 -1.81 -4.76 6.28
N HIS A 9 -3.09 -5.09 6.14
CA HIS A 9 -3.54 -6.22 5.32
C HIS A 9 -3.17 -6.05 3.84
N VAL A 10 -3.33 -4.86 3.27
CA VAL A 10 -2.93 -4.56 1.90
C VAL A 10 -1.41 -4.68 1.77
N VAL A 11 -0.66 -4.14 2.71
CA VAL A 11 0.81 -4.14 2.70
C VAL A 11 1.39 -5.55 2.82
N GLN A 12 0.80 -6.43 3.62
CA GLN A 12 1.23 -7.82 3.79
C GLN A 12 1.14 -8.65 2.50
N CYS A 13 0.38 -8.20 1.51
CA CYS A 13 0.32 -8.83 0.19
C CYS A 13 1.59 -8.58 -0.66
N PHE A 14 2.49 -7.71 -0.18
CA PHE A 14 3.74 -7.37 -0.86
C PHE A 14 4.94 -8.01 -0.15
N TYR A 15 5.23 -9.27 -0.50
CA TYR A 15 6.38 -10.02 0.02
C TYR A 15 7.27 -10.53 -1.13
N GLN A 16 8.53 -10.91 -0.87
CA GLN A 16 9.52 -11.28 -1.90
C GLN A 16 9.07 -12.39 -2.88
N GLY A 17 8.07 -13.19 -2.54
CA GLY A 17 7.54 -14.26 -3.39
C GLY A 17 6.31 -13.88 -4.22
N SER A 18 5.50 -12.90 -3.81
CA SER A 18 4.25 -12.58 -4.51
C SER A 18 4.45 -11.90 -5.86
N SER A 19 5.61 -11.27 -6.09
CA SER A 19 5.95 -10.67 -7.39
C SER A 19 6.09 -11.70 -8.51
N ALA A 20 6.34 -12.97 -8.20
CA ALA A 20 6.43 -14.03 -9.20
C ALA A 20 5.08 -14.41 -9.82
N GLU A 21 3.97 -14.04 -9.18
CA GLU A 21 2.60 -14.37 -9.59
C GLU A 21 1.96 -13.27 -10.46
N VAL A 22 2.63 -12.13 -10.65
CA VAL A 22 2.09 -10.92 -11.28
C VAL A 22 3.08 -10.34 -12.29
N SER A 23 2.57 -9.77 -13.39
CA SER A 23 3.39 -9.27 -14.50
C SER A 23 3.67 -7.77 -14.40
N SER A 24 2.94 -7.05 -13.54
CA SER A 24 3.09 -5.60 -13.34
C SER A 24 2.77 -5.15 -11.92
N MET A 25 3.12 -3.90 -11.59
CA MET A 25 2.79 -3.29 -10.31
C MET A 25 1.27 -3.08 -10.18
N GLU A 26 0.60 -2.70 -11.27
CA GLU A 26 -0.85 -2.53 -11.32
C GLU A 26 -1.57 -3.85 -11.03
N GLU A 27 -1.09 -4.96 -11.59
CA GLU A 27 -1.63 -6.29 -11.30
C GLU A 27 -1.41 -6.68 -9.83
N TRP A 28 -0.23 -6.40 -9.27
CA TRP A 28 0.06 -6.66 -7.86
C TRP A 28 -0.85 -5.86 -6.93
N VAL A 29 -1.05 -4.57 -7.21
CA VAL A 29 -1.97 -3.71 -6.45
C VAL A 29 -3.40 -4.22 -6.57
N ALA A 30 -3.85 -4.59 -7.76
CA ALA A 30 -5.19 -5.15 -7.96
C ALA A 30 -5.39 -6.46 -7.18
N LEU A 31 -4.38 -7.33 -7.16
CA LEU A 31 -4.39 -8.57 -6.38
C LEU A 31 -4.47 -8.28 -4.87
N ALA A 32 -3.64 -7.37 -4.35
CA ALA A 32 -3.64 -6.98 -2.94
C ALA A 32 -5.00 -6.40 -2.50
N LEU A 33 -5.58 -5.52 -3.33
CA LEU A 33 -6.91 -4.95 -3.08
C LEU A 33 -8.02 -5.99 -3.20
N GLY A 34 -7.85 -7.02 -4.05
CA GLY A 34 -8.77 -8.14 -4.20
C GLY A 34 -8.97 -8.97 -2.93
N TYR A 35 -8.01 -8.94 -2.00
CA TYR A 35 -8.14 -9.57 -0.68
C TYR A 35 -8.89 -8.71 0.35
N SER A 36 -9.20 -7.45 0.02
CA SER A 36 -9.90 -6.51 0.91
C SER A 36 -11.33 -6.25 0.44
N ASN A 37 -12.25 -6.01 1.38
CA ASN A 37 -13.63 -5.63 1.04
C ASN A 37 -13.72 -4.11 0.73
N LYS A 38 -14.84 -3.65 0.15
CA LYS A 38 -15.02 -2.23 -0.22
C LYS A 38 -14.93 -1.25 0.94
N GLN A 39 -15.36 -1.65 2.15
CA GLN A 39 -15.27 -0.80 3.33
C GLN A 39 -13.81 -0.63 3.77
N ASP A 40 -13.05 -1.72 3.80
CA ASP A 40 -11.63 -1.70 4.15
C ASP A 40 -10.84 -0.86 3.14
N GLN A 41 -11.13 -1.04 1.85
CA GLN A 41 -10.52 -0.23 0.79
C GLN A 41 -10.84 1.26 0.96
N ALA A 42 -12.07 1.63 1.33
CA ALA A 42 -12.41 3.04 1.59
C ALA A 42 -11.61 3.64 2.75
N ILE A 43 -11.37 2.86 3.82
CA ILE A 43 -10.52 3.26 4.95
C ILE A 43 -9.08 3.48 4.47
N VAL A 44 -8.54 2.54 3.71
CA VAL A 44 -7.19 2.62 3.14
C VAL A 44 -7.04 3.83 2.23
N LYS A 45 -8.00 4.07 1.32
CA LYS A 45 -7.99 5.23 0.41
C LYS A 45 -7.93 6.54 1.17
N ARG A 46 -8.77 6.71 2.19
CA ARG A 46 -8.77 7.92 3.03
C ARG A 46 -7.43 8.09 3.76
N PHE A 47 -6.91 7.02 4.35
CA PHE A 47 -5.61 7.03 5.00
C PHE A 47 -4.50 7.46 4.04
N LEU A 48 -4.46 6.89 2.83
CA LEU A 48 -3.47 7.24 1.82
C LEU A 48 -3.60 8.68 1.31
N GLN A 49 -4.82 9.21 1.21
CA GLN A 49 -5.05 10.62 0.89
C GLN A 49 -4.45 11.54 1.97
N GLU A 50 -4.71 11.25 3.24
CA GLU A 50 -4.16 12.02 4.38
C GLU A 50 -2.64 11.86 4.49
N LEU A 51 -2.11 10.66 4.24
CA LEU A 51 -0.68 10.36 4.26
C LEU A 51 0.08 11.10 3.13
N LEU A 52 -0.42 11.01 1.89
CA LEU A 52 0.23 11.62 0.73
C LEU A 52 0.06 13.15 0.67
N ALA A 53 -0.93 13.69 1.37
CA ALA A 53 -1.06 15.14 1.57
C ALA A 53 -0.05 15.69 2.58
N GLN A 54 0.53 14.84 3.44
CA GLN A 54 1.62 15.23 4.32
C GLN A 54 2.94 15.30 3.53
N ASN A 55 3.76 16.30 3.85
CA ASN A 55 5.05 16.53 3.21
C ASN A 55 6.15 15.60 3.77
N LEU A 56 5.82 14.32 3.98
CA LEU A 56 6.74 13.30 4.46
C LEU A 56 7.79 12.98 3.41
N THR A 57 8.98 12.62 3.85
CA THR A 57 10.05 12.10 3.00
C THR A 57 9.78 10.64 2.61
N ASP A 58 10.40 10.16 1.54
CA ASP A 58 10.26 8.76 1.13
C ASP A 58 10.83 7.78 2.17
N ALA A 59 11.82 8.22 2.97
CA ALA A 59 12.32 7.45 4.11
C ALA A 59 11.26 7.27 5.21
N GLU A 60 10.46 8.30 5.49
CA GLU A 60 9.36 8.23 6.45
C GLU A 60 8.22 7.36 5.92
N LEU A 61 7.89 7.48 4.63
CA LEU A 61 6.91 6.60 3.97
C LEU A 61 7.36 5.14 3.99
N GLY A 62 8.65 4.89 3.72
CA GLY A 62 9.24 3.56 3.78
C GLY A 62 9.19 2.96 5.18
N ARG A 63 9.36 3.77 6.24
CA ARG A 63 9.17 3.29 7.63
C ARG A 63 7.73 2.88 7.90
N ILE A 64 6.75 3.71 7.53
CA ILE A 64 5.33 3.38 7.69
C ILE A 64 4.97 2.10 6.94
N TRP A 65 5.49 1.94 5.73
CA TRP A 65 5.34 0.74 4.92
C TRP A 65 5.91 -0.52 5.60
N ASN A 66 7.16 -0.44 6.09
CA ASN A 66 7.80 -1.57 6.76
C ASN A 66 7.12 -1.92 8.10
N ASP A 67 6.70 -0.91 8.87
CA ASP A 67 6.01 -1.08 10.15
C ASP A 67 4.63 -1.73 9.97
N ALA A 68 3.99 -1.53 8.82
CA ALA A 68 2.73 -2.17 8.43
C ALA A 68 2.88 -3.66 8.03
N GLY A 69 4.11 -4.20 8.07
CA GLY A 69 4.38 -5.62 7.84
C GLY A 69 4.77 -5.96 6.41
N ALA A 70 5.26 -4.99 5.64
CA ALA A 70 5.80 -5.26 4.32
C ALA A 70 7.04 -6.16 4.40
N ASP A 71 7.12 -7.14 3.52
CA ASP A 71 8.32 -7.95 3.30
C ASP A 71 8.88 -7.70 1.89
N TYR A 72 8.64 -6.50 1.35
CA TYR A 72 9.15 -6.05 0.06
C TYR A 72 9.48 -4.56 0.10
N PHE A 73 10.66 -4.22 -0.44
CA PHE A 73 11.16 -2.84 -0.51
C PHE A 73 10.96 -2.25 -1.91
N PHE A 74 10.52 -0.98 -1.96
CA PHE A 74 10.35 -0.23 -3.20
C PHE A 74 11.24 1.01 -3.23
N ASP A 75 11.99 1.19 -4.32
CA ASP A 75 12.76 2.41 -4.56
C ASP A 75 11.86 3.66 -4.72
N ASN A 76 10.64 3.47 -5.24
CA ASN A 76 9.64 4.53 -5.41
C ASN A 76 8.38 4.24 -4.57
N ILE A 77 8.54 4.18 -3.24
CA ILE A 77 7.43 3.88 -2.33
C ILE A 77 6.26 4.86 -2.48
N ARG A 78 6.54 6.16 -2.71
CA ARG A 78 5.49 7.15 -2.93
C ARG A 78 4.66 6.84 -4.18
N GLY A 79 5.31 6.42 -5.25
CA GLY A 79 4.64 5.98 -6.46
C GLY A 79 3.71 4.80 -6.21
N VAL A 80 4.18 3.80 -5.45
CA VAL A 80 3.36 2.63 -5.08
C VAL A 80 2.16 3.02 -4.23
N LEU A 81 2.36 3.84 -3.18
CA LEU A 81 1.27 4.32 -2.32
C LEU A 81 0.23 5.15 -3.10
N THR A 82 0.70 5.94 -4.06
CA THR A 82 -0.17 6.72 -4.97
C THR A 82 -0.99 5.78 -5.84
N LEU A 83 -0.36 4.74 -6.41
CA LEU A 83 -1.04 3.76 -7.24
C LEU A 83 -2.11 2.99 -6.46
N ILE A 84 -1.82 2.54 -5.23
CA ILE A 84 -2.81 1.88 -4.36
C ILE A 84 -4.02 2.79 -4.12
N ARG A 85 -3.78 4.07 -3.79
CA ARG A 85 -4.85 5.05 -3.56
C ARG A 85 -5.72 5.23 -4.80
N ASP A 86 -5.10 5.34 -5.97
CA ASP A 86 -5.79 5.65 -7.22
C ASP A 86 -6.51 4.42 -7.80
N ALA A 87 -6.11 3.20 -7.42
CA ALA A 87 -6.76 1.95 -7.80
C ALA A 87 -8.02 1.62 -6.99
N ILE A 88 -8.28 2.33 -5.89
CA ILE A 88 -9.50 2.16 -5.08
C ILE A 88 -10.58 3.13 -5.58
N ASP A 89 -11.78 2.63 -5.88
CA ASP A 89 -12.95 3.42 -6.31
C ASP A 89 -13.47 4.38 -5.22
#